data_AF-A0A923RWJ4-F1
#
_entry.id   AF-A0A923RWJ4-F1
#
_cell.length_a   1.000
_cell.length_b   1.000
_cell.length_c   1.000
_cell.angle_alpha   90.00
_cell.angle_beta   90.00
_cell.angle_gamma   90.00
#
_symmetry.space_group_name_H-M   'P 1'
#
loop_
_entity.id
_entity.type
_entity.pdbx_description
1 polymer ?
#
loop_
_entity_poly.entity_id
_entity_poly.type
_entity_poly.pdbx_seq_one_letter_code
_entity_poly.pdbx_strand_id
1 'polypeptide(L)' 'MPISEARRRANEKYNAKAYDQIQFRVKKGQKQVIQAHAERQGESMAAFIARAIQETMERDLQNKGNP' A
#
# COMPACT_ATOMS: atom_id res chain seq x y z
N MET A 1 14.61 23.87 -1.74
CA MET A 1 14.84 24.26 -0.33
C MET A 1 15.04 22.98 0.49
N PRO A 2 16.08 22.86 1.32
CA PRO A 2 16.21 21.71 2.21
C PRO A 2 15.15 21.79 3.31
N ILE A 3 14.48 20.67 3.60
CA ILE A 3 13.52 20.57 4.70
C ILE A 3 14.30 20.73 6.01
N SER A 4 13.90 21.67 6.87
CA SER A 4 14.54 21.84 8.18
C SER A 4 14.37 20.59 9.04
N GLU A 5 15.33 20.30 9.91
CA GLU A 5 15.26 19.15 10.82
C GLU A 5 13.97 19.14 11.67
N ALA A 6 13.51 20.32 12.07
CA ALA A 6 12.26 20.49 12.81
C ALA A 6 11.04 20.01 12.00
N ARG A 7 11.00 20.32 10.70
CA ARG A 7 9.93 19.90 9.80
C ARG A 7 10.01 18.40 9.49
N ARG A 8 11.21 17.82 9.41
CA ARG A 8 11.41 16.37 9.28
C ARG A 8 10.81 15.62 10.49
N ARG A 9 11.18 16.02 11.72
CA ARG A 9 10.67 15.39 12.96
C ARG A 9 9.15 15.52 13.11
N ALA A 10 8.58 16.67 12.72
CA ALA A 10 7.13 16.86 12.74
C ALA A 10 6.41 15.91 11.77
N ASN A 11 6.93 15.74 10.55
CA ASN A 11 6.38 14.82 9.56
C ASN A 11 6.49 13.36 10.03
N GLU A 12 7.63 12.95 10.60
CA GLU A 12 7.81 11.61 11.15
C GLU A 12 6.80 11.31 12.27
N LYS A 13 6.60 12.25 13.20
CA LYS A 13 5.65 12.09 14.31
C LYS A 13 4.20 12.01 13.84
N TYR A 14 3.83 12.76 12.80
CA TYR A 14 2.51 12.67 12.19
C TYR A 14 2.32 11.33 11.47
N ASN A 15 3.30 10.91 10.67
CA ASN A 15 3.24 9.67 9.92
C ASN A 15 3.10 8.47 10.84
N ALA A 16 3.88 8.39 11.91
CA ALA A 16 3.82 7.29 12.88
C ALA A 16 2.51 7.25 13.69
N LYS A 17 1.81 8.38 13.84
CA LYS A 17 0.54 8.44 14.57
C LYS A 17 -0.66 8.10 13.68
N ALA A 18 -0.60 8.45 12.40
CA ALA A 18 -1.73 8.37 11.48
C ALA A 18 -1.69 7.16 10.54
N TYR A 19 -0.50 6.57 10.31
CA TYR A 19 -0.32 5.53 9.31
C TYR A 19 0.55 4.39 9.83
N ASP A 20 0.08 3.16 9.61
CA ASP A 20 0.93 1.97 9.71
C ASP A 20 1.76 1.82 8.43
N GLN A 21 3.08 1.89 8.56
CA GLN A 21 3.99 1.72 7.42
C GLN A 21 4.30 0.23 7.20
N ILE A 22 3.94 -0.29 6.03
CA ILE A 22 4.27 -1.65 5.60
C ILE A 22 5.37 -1.59 4.54
N GLN A 23 6.54 -2.18 4.80
CA GLN A 23 7.56 -2.37 3.78
C GLN A 23 7.17 -3.52 2.86
N PHE A 24 6.89 -3.20 1.59
CA PHE A 24 6.56 -4.21 0.58
C PHE A 24 7.77 -4.47 -0.34
N ARG A 25 8.26 -5.71 -0.35
CA ARG A 25 9.36 -6.16 -1.20
C ARG A 25 8.84 -7.16 -2.22
N VAL A 26 9.09 -6.88 -3.50
CA VAL A 26 8.77 -7.77 -4.62
C VAL A 26 10.03 -8.10 -5.40
N LYS A 27 10.00 -9.21 -6.13
CA LYS A 27 11.10 -9.57 -7.05
C LYS A 27 11.30 -8.47 -8.10
N LYS A 28 12.53 -8.30 -8.59
CA LYS A 28 12.82 -7.40 -9.71
C LYS A 28 11.89 -7.70 -10.89
N GLY A 29 11.38 -6.66 -11.54
CA GLY A 29 10.42 -6.74 -12.65
C GLY A 29 8.95 -6.76 -12.21
N GLN A 30 8.62 -7.30 -11.04
CA GLN A 30 7.20 -7.36 -10.62
C GLN A 30 6.60 -6.00 -10.29
N LYS A 31 7.40 -5.05 -9.80
CA LYS A 31 6.92 -3.68 -9.58
C LYS A 31 6.31 -3.07 -10.85
N GLN A 32 6.94 -3.28 -12.00
CA GLN A 32 6.45 -2.74 -13.29
C GLN A 32 5.15 -3.41 -13.70
N VAL A 33 5.01 -4.71 -13.46
CA VAL A 33 3.77 -5.45 -13.75
C VAL A 33 2.61 -4.94 -12.88
N ILE A 34 2.86 -4.76 -11.57
CA ILE A 34 1.87 -4.22 -10.63
C ILE A 34 1.48 -2.80 -11.02
N GLN A 35 2.47 -1.97 -11.35
CA GLN A 35 2.23 -0.59 -11.76
C GLN A 35 1.40 -0.52 -13.05
N ALA A 36 1.76 -1.27 -14.09
CA ALA A 36 1.02 -1.30 -15.34
C ALA A 36 -0.42 -1.82 -15.15
N HIS A 37 -0.63 -2.77 -14.23
CA HIS A 37 -1.96 -3.23 -13.87
C HIS A 37 -2.78 -2.14 -13.19
N ALA A 38 -2.21 -1.44 -12.21
CA ALA A 38 -2.88 -0.34 -11.53
C ALA A 38 -3.24 0.81 -12.51
N GLU A 39 -2.30 1.18 -13.39
CA GLU A 39 -2.52 2.21 -14.42
C GLU A 39 -3.65 1.83 -15.38
N ARG A 40 -3.72 0.56 -15.80
CA ARG A 40 -4.84 0.06 -16.62
C ARG A 40 -6.19 0.15 -15.94
N GLN A 41 -6.22 0.01 -14.61
CA GLN A 41 -7.44 0.15 -13.81
C GLN A 41 -7.73 1.61 -13.44
N GLY A 42 -6.88 2.57 -13.86
CA GLY A 42 -7.03 3.99 -13.54
C GLY A 42 -6.72 4.34 -12.09
N GLU A 43 -6.03 3.47 -11.36
CA GLU A 43 -5.71 3.63 -9.94
C GLU A 43 -4.20 3.72 -9.69
N SER A 44 -3.82 4.32 -8.55
CA SER A 44 -2.41 4.32 -8.15
C SER A 44 -1.96 2.94 -7.69
N MET A 45 -0.68 2.63 -7.82
CA MET A 45 -0.11 1.35 -7.34
C MET A 45 -0.43 1.09 -5.86
N ALA A 46 -0.42 2.13 -5.02
CA ALA A 46 -0.75 2.00 -3.59
C ALA A 46 -2.24 1.70 -3.38
N ALA A 47 -3.13 2.36 -4.13
CA ALA A 47 -4.57 2.10 -4.07
C ALA A 47 -4.89 0.67 -4.54
N PHE A 48 -4.26 0.22 -5.63
CA PHE A 48 -4.39 -1.16 -6.12
C PHE A 48 -3.98 -2.19 -5.05
N ILE A 49 -2.84 -1.97 -4.38
CA ILE A 49 -2.37 -2.87 -3.32
C ILE A 49 -3.37 -2.91 -2.16
N ALA A 50 -3.88 -1.76 -1.72
CA ALA A 50 -4.86 -1.70 -0.64
C ALA A 50 -6.16 -2.44 -1.01
N ARG A 51 -6.68 -2.20 -2.21
CA ARG A 51 -7.88 -2.88 -2.74
C ARG A 51 -7.67 -4.38 -2.84
N ALA A 52 -6.54 -4.83 -3.39
CA ALA A 52 -6.24 -6.24 -3.54
C ALA A 52 -6.15 -6.98 -2.19
N ILE A 53 -5.58 -6.34 -1.16
CA ILE A 53 -5.54 -6.88 0.21
C ILE A 53 -6.96 -7.01 0.76
N GLN A 54 -7.79 -5.97 0.64
CA GLN A 54 -9.16 -5.99 1.15
C GLN A 54 -10.01 -7.07 0.45
N GLU A 55 -9.98 -7.13 -0.89
CA GLU A 55 -10.71 -8.14 -1.67
C GLU A 55 -10.28 -9.56 -1.31
N THR A 56 -8.99 -9.78 -1.05
CA THR A 56 -8.47 -11.10 -0.65
C THR A 56 -8.96 -11.47 0.75
N MET A 57 -8.90 -10.54 1.70
CA MET A 57 -9.42 -10.76 3.05
C MET A 57 -10.92 -11.08 3.05
N GLU A 58 -11.70 -10.33 2.28
CA GLU A 58 -13.15 -10.57 2.14
C GLU A 58 -13.43 -11.95 1.54
N ARG A 59 -12.70 -12.34 0.49
CA ARG A 59 -12.82 -13.66 -0.14
C ARG A 59 -12.45 -14.79 0.83
N ASP A 60 -11.38 -14.62 1.61
CA ASP A 60 -10.93 -15.61 2.59
C ASP A 60 -11.95 -15.78 3.72
N LEU A 61 -12.59 -14.70 4.16
CA LEU A 61 -13.68 -14.74 5.14
C LEU A 61 -14.91 -15.46 4.59
N GLN A 62 -15.27 -15.20 3.33
CA GLN A 62 -16.39 -15.88 2.65
C GLN A 62 -16.11 -17.38 2.46
N ASN A 63 -14.89 -17.75 2.07
CA ASN A 63 -14.49 -19.16 1.91
C ASN A 63 -14.39 -19.91 3.24
N LYS A 64 -14.09 -19.24 4.36
CA LYS A 64 -14.09 -19.88 5.70
C LYS A 64 -15.49 -20.07 6.28
N GLY A 65 -16.53 -19.50 5.67
CA GLY A 65 -17.93 -19.67 6.05
C GLY A 65 -18.64 -20.86 5.41
N ASN A 66 -17.96 -21.63 4.56
CA ASN A 66 -18.54 -22.81 3.91
C ASN A 66 -17.77 -24.09 4.31
N PRO A 67 -18.07 -24.70 5.46
CA PRO A 67 -17.62 -26.05 5.80
C PRO A 67 -18.22 -27.12 4.88
#